data_AF-A0AAN4WWH1-F1
#
_entry.id   AF-A0AAN4WWH1-F1
#
_cell.length_a   1.000
_cell.length_b   1.000
_cell.length_c   1.000
_cell.angle_alpha   90.00
_cell.angle_beta   90.00
_cell.angle_gamma   90.00
#
_symmetry.space_group_name_H-M   'P 1'
#
loop_
_entity.id
_entity.type
_entity.pdbx_description
1 polymer ?
#
loop_
_entity_poly.entity_id
_entity_poly.type
_entity_poly.pdbx_seq_one_letter_code
_entity_poly.pdbx_strand_id
1 'polypeptide(L)'
;MTIDSNWARVMTPDYVYVGIVKRDEFDHLSLPATDHGAANPDRPLLTKTARDPSGCTVVFQHWYGPTPAERAAAEAAVQAVEQLQAGRKVPA
;
A
#
# COMPACT_ATOMS: atom_id res chain seq x y z
N MET A 1 11.96 14.51 15.70
CA MET A 1 12.47 14.52 14.32
C MET A 1 11.59 13.56 13.53
N THR A 2 10.50 14.05 12.94
CA THR A 2 9.67 13.24 12.05
C THR A 2 10.45 13.06 10.77
N ILE A 3 10.89 11.83 10.52
CA ILE A 3 11.43 11.46 9.22
C ILE A 3 10.23 11.49 8.28
N ASP A 4 10.10 12.55 7.49
CA ASP A 4 9.05 12.74 6.48
C ASP A 4 9.36 11.89 5.22
N SER A 5 9.83 10.65 5.43
CA SER A 5 10.20 9.75 4.36
C SER A 5 8.94 9.13 3.78
N ASN A 6 8.65 9.51 2.53
CA ASN A 6 7.56 8.96 1.75
C ASN A 6 7.91 7.62 1.09
N TRP A 7 8.98 6.96 1.56
CA TRP A 7 9.44 5.68 1.03
C TRP A 7 10.22 4.86 2.07
N ALA A 8 10.25 3.55 1.85
CA ALA A 8 11.10 2.60 2.56
C ALA A 8 11.71 1.62 1.56
N ARG A 9 12.84 0.99 1.90
CA ARG A 9 13.46 -0.02 1.02
C ARG A 9 13.93 -1.26 1.75
N VAL A 10 13.91 -2.38 1.05
CA VAL A 10 14.53 -3.65 1.44
C VAL A 10 15.50 -4.06 0.34
N MET A 11 16.72 -4.40 0.71
CA MET A 11 17.78 -4.77 -0.24
C MET A 11 18.13 -6.25 -0.08
N THR A 12 18.34 -6.90 -1.21
CA THR A 12 18.92 -8.23 -1.37
C THR A 12 20.09 -8.10 -2.34
N PRO A 13 20.93 -9.13 -2.53
CA PRO A 13 22.06 -9.05 -3.46
C PRO A 13 21.65 -8.66 -4.89
N ASP A 14 20.53 -9.19 -5.38
CA ASP A 14 20.08 -9.01 -6.77
C ASP A 14 18.91 -8.04 -6.92
N TYR A 15 18.21 -7.72 -5.83
CA TYR A 15 17.00 -6.88 -5.85
C TYR A 15 17.00 -5.79 -4.79
N VAL A 16 16.52 -4.62 -5.16
CA VAL A 16 16.13 -3.55 -4.25
C VAL A 16 14.64 -3.30 -4.39
N TYR A 17 13.87 -3.56 -3.34
CA TYR A 17 12.45 -3.24 -3.27
C TYR A 17 12.29 -1.87 -2.60
N VAL A 18 11.58 -0.95 -3.26
CA VAL A 18 11.32 0.40 -2.76
C VAL A 18 9.82 0.61 -2.66
N GLY A 19 9.28 0.62 -1.45
CA GLY A 19 7.89 1.00 -1.19
C GLY A 19 7.76 2.51 -1.16
N ILE A 20 6.91 3.09 -2.01
CA ILE A 20 6.62 4.52 -2.11
C ILE A 20 5.18 4.75 -1.61
N VAL A 21 5.06 5.58 -0.58
CA VAL A 21 3.79 5.89 0.08
C VAL A 21 2.93 6.82 -0.78
N LYS A 22 3.51 7.91 -1.29
CA LYS A 22 2.79 8.92 -2.07
C LYS A 22 2.67 8.51 -3.54
N ARG A 23 1.46 8.60 -4.07
CA ARG A 23 1.19 8.23 -5.47
C ARG A 23 1.94 9.11 -6.46
N ASP A 24 1.95 10.42 -6.25
CA ASP A 24 2.58 11.38 -7.16
C ASP A 24 4.09 11.13 -7.32
N GLU A 25 4.77 10.78 -6.22
CA GLU A 25 6.19 10.39 -6.23
C GLU A 25 6.43 9.12 -7.06
N PHE A 26 5.52 8.14 -6.97
CA PHE A 26 5.59 6.94 -7.80
C PHE A 26 5.36 7.26 -9.27
N ASP A 27 4.42 8.16 -9.59
CA ASP A 27 4.07 8.53 -10.95
C ASP A 27 5.16 9.37 -11.63
N HIS A 28 5.90 10.20 -10.88
CA HIS A 28 7.07 10.94 -11.39
C HIS A 28 8.19 10.05 -11.95
N LEU A 29 8.27 8.78 -11.54
CA LEU A 29 9.21 7.82 -12.11
C LEU A 29 8.85 7.57 -13.58
N SER A 30 9.74 7.96 -14.50
CA SER A 30 9.59 7.76 -15.95
C SER A 30 9.87 6.31 -16.37
N LEU A 31 9.14 5.37 -15.76
CA LEU A 31 9.22 3.92 -15.99
C LEU A 31 7.81 3.38 -16.25
N PRO A 32 7.66 2.33 -17.09
CA PRO A 32 6.38 1.71 -17.33
C PRO A 32 5.82 1.09 -16.03
N ALA A 33 4.57 1.39 -15.72
CA ALA A 33 3.87 0.84 -14.57
C ALA A 33 3.18 -0.47 -14.93
N THR A 34 3.22 -1.44 -14.01
CA THR A 34 2.39 -2.65 -14.02
C THR A 34 1.37 -2.54 -12.90
N ASP A 35 0.09 -2.70 -13.23
CA ASP A 35 -1.00 -2.76 -12.26
C ASP A 35 -1.34 -4.21 -11.95
N HIS A 36 -0.98 -4.66 -10.75
CA HIS A 36 -1.28 -6.02 -10.30
C HIS A 36 -2.73 -6.17 -9.86
N GLY A 37 -3.38 -5.08 -9.43
CA GLY A 37 -4.74 -5.12 -8.92
C GLY A 37 -5.80 -5.24 -10.01
N ALA A 38 -5.48 -4.80 -11.23
CA ALA A 38 -6.33 -5.03 -12.40
C ALA A 38 -6.55 -6.52 -12.70
N ALA A 39 -5.53 -7.35 -12.45
CA ALA A 39 -5.61 -8.81 -12.63
C ALA A 39 -5.93 -9.56 -11.33
N ASN A 40 -5.57 -9.01 -10.17
CA ASN A 40 -5.79 -9.59 -8.86
C ASN A 40 -6.25 -8.53 -7.86
N PRO A 41 -7.57 -8.35 -7.67
CA PRO A 41 -8.12 -7.33 -6.77
C PRO A 41 -7.64 -7.40 -5.31
N ASP A 42 -7.13 -8.56 -4.88
CA ASP A 42 -6.53 -8.75 -3.54
C ASP A 42 -5.09 -8.24 -3.46
N ARG A 43 -4.55 -7.68 -4.56
CA ARG A 43 -3.22 -7.10 -4.64
C ARG A 43 -3.26 -5.71 -5.26
N PRO A 44 -3.80 -4.70 -4.55
CA PRO A 44 -3.88 -3.31 -5.02
C PRO A 44 -2.51 -2.63 -5.01
N LEU A 45 -1.63 -3.10 -5.89
CA LEU A 45 -0.23 -2.76 -5.97
C LEU A 45 0.13 -2.36 -7.40
N LEU A 46 0.82 -1.23 -7.52
CA LEU A 46 1.56 -0.89 -8.72
C LEU A 46 3.04 -1.18 -8.57
N THR A 47 3.67 -1.60 -9.66
CA THR A 47 5.13 -1.72 -9.72
C THR A 47 5.73 -1.06 -10.93
N LYS A 48 6.90 -0.44 -10.75
CA LYS A 48 7.79 0.00 -11.82
C LYS A 48 9.15 -0.68 -11.60
N THR A 49 9.80 -1.12 -12.68
CA THR A 49 11.05 -1.87 -12.58
C THR A 49 12.14 -1.19 -13.39
N ALA A 50 13.31 -1.02 -12.77
CA ALA A 50 14.53 -0.60 -13.42
C ALA A 50 15.61 -1.67 -13.24
N ARG A 51 16.48 -1.83 -14.23
CA ARG A 51 17.65 -2.71 -14.14
C ARG A 51 18.91 -1.86 -14.20
N ASP A 52 19.77 -2.06 -13.21
CA ASP A 52 21.10 -1.49 -13.19
C ASP A 52 22.03 -2.28 -14.12
N PRO A 53 23.00 -1.63 -14.79
CA PRO A 53 23.99 -2.33 -15.63
C PRO A 53 24.84 -3.36 -14.87
N SER A 54 24.97 -3.25 -13.54
CA SER A 54 25.65 -4.24 -12.70
C SER A 54 24.83 -5.50 -12.44
N GLY A 55 23.58 -5.57 -12.91
CA GLY A 55 22.69 -6.73 -12.76
C GLY A 55 21.67 -6.61 -11.63
N CYS A 56 21.75 -5.56 -10.80
CA CYS A 56 20.78 -5.31 -9.73
C CYS A 56 19.42 -4.84 -10.31
N THR A 57 18.33 -5.42 -9.83
CA THR A 57 16.97 -5.04 -10.23
C THR A 57 16.29 -4.21 -9.14
N VAL A 58 15.88 -3.00 -9.48
CA VAL A 58 15.11 -2.13 -8.57
C VAL A 58 13.63 -2.25 -8.89
N VAL A 59 12.83 -2.58 -7.88
CA VAL A 59 11.38 -2.68 -7.97
C VAL A 59 10.75 -1.62 -7.09
N PHE A 60 10.21 -0.58 -7.71
CA PHE A 60 9.42 0.44 -7.04
C PHE A 60 7.99 -0.07 -6.89
N GLN A 61 7.40 0.12 -5.71
CA GLN A 61 6.12 -0.45 -5.33
C GLN A 61 5.24 0.63 -4.70
N HIS A 62 3.99 0.72 -5.11
CA HIS A 62 3.00 1.62 -4.50
C HIS A 62 1.69 0.88 -4.26
N TRP A 63 1.29 0.77 -2.99
CA TRP A 63 -0.01 0.23 -2.60
C TRP A 63 -1.03 1.35 -2.62
N TYR A 64 -2.07 1.22 -3.45
CA TYR A 64 -3.03 2.29 -3.69
C TYR A 64 -4.36 2.11 -2.92
N GLY A 65 -4.43 1.12 -2.02
CA GLY A 65 -5.57 0.98 -1.13
C GLY A 65 -5.60 -0.34 -0.36
N PRO A 66 -6.54 -0.47 0.58
CA PRO A 66 -6.82 -1.73 1.26
C PRO A 66 -7.42 -2.75 0.30
N THR A 67 -7.15 -4.03 0.55
CA THR A 67 -7.81 -5.17 -0.09
C THR A 67 -9.30 -5.21 0.23
N PRO A 68 -10.13 -5.95 -0.55
CA PRO A 68 -11.53 -6.16 -0.21
C PRO A 68 -11.76 -6.70 1.21
N ALA A 69 -10.90 -7.63 1.66
CA ALA A 69 -10.97 -8.21 2.99
C ALA A 69 -10.70 -7.18 4.10
N GLU A 70 -9.67 -6.33 3.92
CA GLU A 70 -9.36 -5.25 4.87
C GLU A 70 -10.46 -4.19 4.93
N ARG A 71 -11.10 -3.87 3.79
CA ARG A 71 -12.26 -2.98 3.76
C ARG A 71 -13.44 -3.58 4.54
N ALA A 72 -13.78 -4.84 4.28
CA ALA A 72 -14.85 -5.53 4.99
C ALA A 72 -14.58 -5.61 6.50
N ALA A 73 -13.33 -5.86 6.90
CA ALA A 73 -12.92 -5.86 8.30
C ALA A 73 -13.06 -4.48 8.95
N ALA A 74 -12.70 -3.40 8.24
CA ALA A 74 -12.86 -2.04 8.72
C ALA A 74 -14.35 -1.67 8.89
N GLU A 75 -15.20 -2.02 7.92
CA GLU A 75 -16.65 -1.80 7.99
C GLU A 75 -17.29 -2.56 9.17
N ALA A 76 -16.92 -3.84 9.35
CA ALA A 76 -17.39 -4.63 10.47
C ALA A 76 -16.94 -4.04 11.83
N ALA A 77 -15.71 -3.53 11.91
CA ALA A 77 -15.22 -2.86 13.11
C ALA A 77 -16.00 -1.58 13.43
N VAL A 78 -16.33 -0.76 12.41
CA VAL A 78 -17.17 0.44 12.58
C VAL A 78 -18.56 0.07 13.10
N GLN A 79 -19.21 -0.91 12.48
CA GLN A 79 -20.53 -1.38 12.91
C GLN A 79 -20.53 -1.90 14.36
N ALA A 80 -19.49 -2.64 14.74
CA ALA A 80 -19.34 -3.13 16.11
C ALA A 80 -19.20 -1.98 17.13
N VAL A 81 -18.43 -0.93 16.79
CA VAL A 81 -18.29 0.26 17.64
C VAL A 81 -19.63 1.01 17.77
N GLU A 82 -20.38 1.17 16.68
CA GLU A 82 -21.70 1.82 16.70
C GLU A 82 -22.71 1.06 17.57
N GLN A 83 -22.74 -0.27 17.49
CA GLN A 83 -23.60 -1.12 18.32
C GLN A 83 -23.25 -0.98 19.82
N LEU A 84 -21.96 -0.98 20.17
CA LEU A 84 -21.51 -0.77 21.55
C LEU A 84 -21.88 0.62 22.08
N GLN A 85 -21.81 1.66 21.25
CA GLN A 85 -22.20 3.02 21.62
C GLN A 85 -23.71 3.18 21.77
N ALA A 86 -24.50 2.55 20.89
CA ALA A 86 -25.96 2.55 20.94
C ALA A 86 -26.50 1.80 22.17
N GLY A 87 -25.89 0.67 22.54
CA GLY A 87 -26.23 -0.12 23.73
C GLY A 87 -25.85 0.54 25.06
N ARG A 88 -25.06 1.62 25.05
CA ARG A 88 -24.63 2.37 26.25
C ARG A 88 -25.61 3.47 26.67
N LYS A 89 -26.75 3.64 25.97
CA LYS A 89 -27.86 4.48 26.43
C LYS A 89 -28.52 3.82 27.66
N VAL A 90 -28.02 4.17 28.86
CA VAL A 90 -28.64 3.82 30.14
C VAL A 90 -30.00 4.53 30.22
N PRO A 91 -31.12 3.83 30.49
CA PRO A 91 -32.41 4.49 30.71
C PRO A 91 -32.32 5.37 31.96
N ALA A 92 -32.84 6.60 31.84
CA ALA A 92 -32.95 7.59 32.92
C ALA A 92 -33.91 7.13 34.02
#